data_AF-W9HIF1-F1
#
_entry.id   AF-W9HIF1-F1
#
_cell.length_a   1.000
_cell.length_b   1.000
_cell.length_c   1.000
_cell.angle_alpha   90.00
_cell.angle_beta   90.00
_cell.angle_gamma   90.00
#
_symmetry.space_group_name_H-M   'P 1'
#
loop_
_entity.id
_entity.type
_entity.pdbx_description
1 polymer ?
#
loop_
_entity_poly.entity_id
_entity_poly.type
_entity_poly.pdbx_seq_one_letter_code
_entity_poly.pdbx_strand_id
1 'polypeptide(L)'
;MTPARPSALAAPVAPGYKKGLTGCWKDCGVYAYSKKDVCTCYKTGQTFNEDKTCKCPTDTRWNGKMCASNCGSDASWSNTARGCICNKDGQDFNSDKTCTCPNNGVWSDGSCHQDCGKIASWYKKSQSCVCPKKGQVFNKNTLGCGCPSGKVWSGKECITDCGDYASWNAKSQTCICDKKGQVFNEEDSSCACPDGKVWSKNQCVVDCGNAASYDSRTRLCVCTNSQMVWSNKVCSCPTGKKLSGNNCVRTRY
;
A
#
# COMPACT_ATOMS: atom_id res chain seq x y z
N MET A 1 -86.95 -41.99 50.85
CA MET A 1 -86.34 -41.73 49.54
C MET A 1 -85.83 -40.29 49.53
N THR A 2 -84.56 -40.09 49.89
CA THR A 2 -83.89 -38.79 49.77
C THR A 2 -83.42 -38.61 48.32
N PRO A 3 -83.66 -37.46 47.66
CA PRO A 3 -83.15 -37.25 46.31
C PRO A 3 -81.63 -37.08 46.38
N ALA A 4 -80.92 -37.82 45.52
CA ALA A 4 -79.49 -37.67 45.34
C ALA A 4 -79.16 -36.25 44.87
N ARG A 5 -78.22 -35.59 45.56
CA ARG A 5 -77.61 -34.33 45.10
C ARG A 5 -77.02 -34.56 43.71
N PRO A 6 -77.31 -33.73 42.70
CA PRO A 6 -76.63 -33.85 41.41
C PRO A 6 -75.14 -33.58 41.62
N SER A 7 -74.32 -34.57 41.26
CA SER A 7 -72.88 -34.42 41.15
C SER A 7 -72.60 -33.24 40.22
N ALA A 8 -72.00 -32.18 40.76
CA ALA A 8 -71.53 -31.05 39.98
C ALA A 8 -70.46 -31.54 39.00
N LEU A 9 -70.87 -31.83 37.76
CA LEU A 9 -69.98 -32.03 36.63
C LEU A 9 -69.09 -30.79 36.56
N ALA A 10 -67.79 -30.98 36.79
CA ALA A 10 -66.82 -29.90 36.66
C ALA A 10 -66.92 -29.33 35.24
N ALA A 11 -67.18 -28.02 35.14
CA ALA A 11 -67.22 -27.33 33.86
C ALA A 11 -65.92 -27.62 33.07
N PRO A 12 -66.01 -27.96 31.77
CA PRO A 12 -64.84 -28.23 30.96
C PRO A 12 -63.95 -26.99 30.91
N VAL A 13 -62.65 -27.19 31.08
CA VAL A 13 -61.65 -26.11 30.98
C VAL A 13 -61.62 -25.64 29.52
N ALA A 14 -61.78 -24.34 29.29
CA ALA A 14 -61.73 -23.78 27.95
C ALA A 14 -60.38 -24.10 27.26
N PRO A 15 -60.35 -24.30 25.93
CA PRO A 15 -59.10 -24.51 25.18
C PRO A 15 -58.09 -23.40 25.48
N GLY A 16 -56.86 -23.77 25.80
CA GLY A 16 -55.81 -22.81 26.16
C GLY A 16 -55.84 -22.33 27.62
N TYR A 17 -56.63 -22.96 28.50
CA TYR A 17 -56.60 -22.73 29.95
C TYR A 17 -56.22 -24.02 30.70
N LYS A 18 -55.68 -23.85 31.91
CA LYS A 18 -55.35 -24.92 32.86
C LYS A 18 -56.14 -24.73 34.14
N LYS A 19 -56.57 -25.84 34.75
CA LYS A 19 -57.29 -25.85 36.03
C LYS A 19 -56.29 -25.77 37.18
N GLY A 20 -56.42 -24.75 38.01
CA GLY A 20 -55.68 -24.59 39.27
C GLY A 20 -56.57 -24.79 40.49
N LEU A 21 -55.96 -24.71 41.68
CA LEU A 21 -56.65 -24.85 42.98
C LEU A 21 -57.70 -23.75 43.24
N THR A 22 -57.51 -22.57 42.67
CA THR A 22 -58.35 -21.37 42.92
C THR A 22 -59.08 -20.85 41.67
N GLY A 23 -59.03 -21.56 40.54
CA GLY A 23 -59.67 -21.15 39.29
C GLY A 23 -58.97 -21.66 38.03
N CYS A 24 -59.43 -21.22 36.85
CA CYS A 24 -58.76 -21.49 35.57
C CYS A 24 -57.81 -20.35 35.21
N TRP A 25 -56.65 -20.68 34.64
CA TRP A 25 -55.65 -19.72 34.20
C TRP A 25 -55.16 -20.04 32.79
N LYS A 26 -54.86 -19.02 31.99
CA LYS A 26 -54.36 -19.18 30.62
C LYS A 26 -53.07 -20.00 30.56
N ASP A 27 -53.05 -21.04 29.74
CA ASP A 27 -51.92 -21.93 29.57
C ASP A 27 -50.79 -21.29 28.75
N CYS A 28 -49.81 -20.74 29.47
CA CYS A 28 -48.65 -20.04 28.90
C CYS A 28 -47.40 -20.94 28.74
N GLY A 29 -47.52 -22.25 28.94
CA GLY A 29 -46.37 -23.18 28.88
C GLY A 29 -45.42 -23.03 30.07
N VAL A 30 -44.13 -23.37 29.87
CA VAL A 30 -43.10 -23.40 30.93
C VAL A 30 -42.22 -22.14 30.95
N TYR A 31 -42.27 -21.30 29.90
CA TYR A 31 -41.41 -20.13 29.74
C TYR A 31 -42.08 -18.80 30.12
N ALA A 32 -43.38 -18.83 30.40
CA ALA A 32 -44.20 -17.67 30.74
C ALA A 32 -45.24 -18.03 31.80
N TYR A 33 -45.75 -17.02 32.49
CA TYR A 33 -46.83 -17.14 33.47
C TYR A 33 -48.04 -16.29 33.05
N SER A 34 -49.23 -16.69 33.51
CA SER A 34 -50.45 -15.91 33.27
C SER A 34 -50.54 -14.76 34.25
N LYS A 35 -50.68 -13.53 33.74
CA LYS A 35 -50.90 -12.31 34.53
C LYS A 35 -52.07 -11.55 33.92
N LYS A 36 -53.18 -11.42 34.66
CA LYS A 36 -54.43 -10.79 34.17
C LYS A 36 -54.87 -11.34 32.81
N ASP A 37 -54.81 -12.66 32.65
CA ASP A 37 -55.18 -13.38 31.42
C ASP A 37 -54.30 -13.12 30.18
N VAL A 38 -53.10 -12.57 30.39
CA VAL A 38 -52.06 -12.38 29.37
C VAL A 38 -50.81 -13.16 29.76
N CYS A 39 -50.25 -13.91 28.81
CA CYS A 39 -49.00 -14.64 29.01
C CYS A 39 -47.82 -13.67 29.04
N THR A 40 -47.12 -13.64 30.17
CA THR A 40 -45.95 -12.79 30.40
C THR A 40 -44.72 -13.65 30.59
N CYS A 41 -43.65 -13.37 29.85
CA CYS A 41 -42.39 -14.11 29.96
C CYS A 41 -41.74 -13.95 31.33
N TYR A 42 -41.15 -15.03 31.87
CA TYR A 42 -40.40 -14.96 33.13
C TYR A 42 -39.16 -14.06 33.01
N LYS A 43 -38.52 -14.07 31.84
CA LYS A 43 -37.37 -13.23 31.53
C LYS A 43 -37.85 -11.87 31.02
N THR A 44 -37.52 -10.82 31.78
CA THR A 44 -37.88 -9.44 31.46
C THR A 44 -37.35 -9.03 30.08
N GLY A 45 -38.21 -8.38 29.28
CA GLY A 45 -37.87 -7.88 27.95
C GLY A 45 -38.04 -8.88 26.81
N GLN A 46 -38.45 -10.13 27.08
CA GLN A 46 -38.85 -11.10 26.05
C GLN A 46 -40.34 -10.94 25.68
N THR A 47 -40.66 -11.21 24.42
CA THR A 47 -42.02 -11.28 23.88
C THR A 47 -42.49 -12.73 23.85
N PHE A 48 -43.71 -12.96 24.31
CA PHE A 48 -44.36 -14.28 24.25
C PHE A 48 -44.90 -14.52 22.83
N ASN A 49 -44.59 -15.69 22.27
CA ASN A 49 -44.99 -16.09 20.92
C ASN A 49 -46.12 -17.12 20.96
N GLU A 50 -46.81 -17.30 19.83
CA GLU A 50 -47.91 -18.27 19.67
C GLU A 50 -47.48 -19.73 19.92
N ASP A 51 -46.21 -20.06 19.66
CA ASP A 51 -45.58 -21.36 19.96
C ASP A 51 -45.33 -21.60 21.48
N LYS A 52 -45.85 -20.71 22.34
CA LYS A 52 -45.65 -20.68 23.79
C LYS A 52 -44.19 -20.53 24.23
N THR A 53 -43.33 -20.00 23.36
CA THR A 53 -41.95 -19.64 23.68
C THR A 53 -41.78 -18.14 23.93
N CYS A 54 -40.74 -17.77 24.66
CA CYS A 54 -40.36 -16.38 24.90
C CYS A 54 -39.08 -16.06 24.13
N LYS A 55 -39.16 -15.11 23.20
CA LYS A 55 -38.02 -14.68 22.37
C LYS A 55 -37.73 -13.19 22.62
N CYS A 56 -36.48 -12.82 22.45
CA CYS A 56 -36.13 -11.41 22.48
C CYS A 56 -36.74 -10.68 21.26
N PRO A 57 -37.08 -9.39 21.38
CA PRO A 57 -37.53 -8.56 20.27
C PRO A 57 -36.57 -8.61 19.07
N THR A 58 -37.07 -8.24 17.89
CA THR A 58 -36.27 -8.18 16.66
C THR A 58 -34.95 -7.44 16.89
N ASP A 59 -33.86 -7.97 16.34
CA ASP A 59 -32.49 -7.46 16.49
C ASP A 59 -31.91 -7.47 17.92
N THR A 60 -32.52 -8.21 18.85
CA THR A 60 -31.96 -8.43 20.19
C THR A 60 -31.81 -9.91 20.52
N ARG A 61 -30.86 -10.25 21.39
CA ARG A 61 -30.59 -11.61 21.86
C ARG A 61 -30.40 -11.62 23.37
N TRP A 62 -30.79 -12.73 24.00
CA TRP A 62 -30.62 -12.90 25.44
C TRP A 62 -29.13 -13.02 25.79
N ASN A 63 -28.61 -12.08 26.58
CA ASN A 63 -27.19 -12.07 27.00
C ASN A 63 -26.95 -12.73 28.37
N GLY A 64 -27.94 -13.45 28.92
CA GLY A 64 -27.90 -14.01 30.27
C GLY A 64 -28.71 -13.19 31.28
N LYS A 65 -28.84 -11.87 31.09
CA LYS A 65 -29.55 -10.95 32.01
C LYS A 65 -30.73 -10.22 31.38
N MET A 66 -30.62 -9.81 30.12
CA MET A 66 -31.67 -9.11 29.38
C MET A 66 -31.55 -9.37 27.87
N CYS A 67 -32.56 -8.96 27.12
CA CYS A 67 -32.44 -8.85 25.67
C CYS A 67 -31.56 -7.65 25.34
N ALA A 68 -30.34 -7.92 24.85
CA ALA A 68 -29.38 -6.92 24.41
C ALA A 68 -29.25 -6.94 22.88
N SER A 69 -28.75 -5.86 22.28
CA SER A 69 -28.59 -5.77 20.82
C SER A 69 -27.80 -6.96 20.27
N ASN A 70 -28.26 -7.47 19.14
CA ASN A 70 -27.59 -8.56 18.44
C ASN A 70 -26.35 -8.01 17.71
N CYS A 71 -25.17 -8.23 18.30
CA CYS A 71 -23.88 -7.74 17.80
C CYS A 71 -23.23 -8.63 16.72
N GLY A 72 -23.88 -9.71 16.27
CA GLY A 72 -23.25 -10.66 15.35
C GLY A 72 -22.23 -11.59 16.03
N SER A 73 -21.42 -12.30 15.24
CA SER A 73 -20.38 -13.22 15.73
C SER A 73 -19.08 -12.51 16.12
N ASP A 74 -18.83 -11.35 15.52
CA ASP A 74 -17.51 -10.69 15.58
C ASP A 74 -17.45 -9.62 16.66
N ALA A 75 -18.57 -9.32 17.31
CA ALA A 75 -18.69 -8.35 18.39
C ALA A 75 -19.52 -8.87 19.56
N SER A 76 -19.33 -8.23 20.71
CA SER A 76 -20.02 -8.52 21.95
C SER A 76 -20.61 -7.24 22.54
N TRP A 77 -21.74 -7.37 23.25
CA TRP A 77 -22.35 -6.23 23.94
C TRP A 77 -21.51 -5.83 25.16
N SER A 78 -21.07 -4.57 25.21
CA SER A 78 -20.39 -3.97 26.36
C SER A 78 -21.34 -3.07 27.16
N ASN A 79 -21.48 -3.35 28.46
CA ASN A 79 -22.25 -2.49 29.35
C ASN A 79 -21.59 -1.13 29.57
N THR A 80 -20.26 -1.07 29.56
CA THR A 80 -19.49 0.17 29.74
C THR A 80 -19.65 1.10 28.54
N ALA A 81 -19.54 0.55 27.33
CA ALA A 81 -19.74 1.31 26.09
C ALA A 81 -21.21 1.51 25.72
N ARG A 82 -22.14 0.82 26.41
CA ARG A 82 -23.58 0.75 26.10
C ARG A 82 -23.84 0.41 24.62
N GLY A 83 -23.03 -0.48 24.07
CA GLY A 83 -23.03 -0.80 22.64
C GLY A 83 -22.23 -2.06 22.32
N CYS A 84 -22.32 -2.49 21.06
CA CYS A 84 -21.52 -3.59 20.53
C CYS A 84 -20.07 -3.14 20.36
N ILE A 85 -19.14 -3.94 20.87
CA ILE A 85 -17.70 -3.75 20.70
C ILE A 85 -17.12 -4.98 20.00
N CYS A 86 -16.16 -4.78 19.12
CA CYS A 86 -15.52 -5.89 18.42
C CYS A 86 -14.75 -6.80 19.38
N ASN A 87 -14.82 -8.10 19.13
CA ASN A 87 -14.11 -9.12 19.92
C ASN A 87 -12.60 -9.04 19.72
N LYS A 88 -12.17 -8.49 18.58
CA LYS A 88 -10.78 -8.26 18.21
C LYS A 88 -10.43 -6.80 18.46
N ASP A 89 -9.38 -6.58 19.26
CA ASP A 89 -8.94 -5.24 19.64
C ASP A 89 -8.53 -4.40 18.44
N GLY A 90 -8.95 -3.13 18.42
CA GLY A 90 -8.59 -2.16 17.38
C GLY A 90 -9.45 -2.23 16.10
N GLN A 91 -10.48 -3.08 16.07
CA GLN A 91 -11.52 -3.05 15.04
C GLN A 91 -12.68 -2.13 15.45
N ASP A 92 -13.29 -1.50 14.45
CA ASP A 92 -14.50 -0.69 14.59
C ASP A 92 -15.74 -1.51 14.27
N PHE A 93 -16.77 -1.38 15.10
CA PHE A 93 -18.06 -2.03 14.89
C PHE A 93 -18.92 -1.19 13.95
N ASN A 94 -19.35 -1.79 12.86
CA ASN A 94 -20.13 -1.15 11.81
C ASN A 94 -21.63 -1.38 11.99
N SER A 95 -22.44 -0.57 11.29
CA SER A 95 -23.90 -0.66 11.30
C SER A 95 -24.44 -1.96 10.69
N ASP A 96 -23.67 -2.64 9.85
CA ASP A 96 -23.98 -3.95 9.27
C ASP A 96 -23.68 -5.13 10.22
N LYS A 97 -23.34 -4.83 11.49
CA LYS A 97 -22.98 -5.79 12.53
C LYS A 97 -21.67 -6.54 12.25
N THR A 98 -20.77 -5.93 11.47
CA THR A 98 -19.42 -6.45 11.23
C THR A 98 -18.36 -5.64 11.96
N CYS A 99 -17.17 -6.23 12.07
CA CYS A 99 -16.00 -5.59 12.65
C CYS A 99 -14.91 -5.45 11.60
N THR A 100 -14.54 -4.21 11.28
CA THR A 100 -13.51 -3.90 10.29
C THR A 100 -12.40 -3.07 10.88
N CYS A 101 -11.22 -3.13 10.27
CA CYS A 101 -10.12 -2.27 10.70
C CYS A 101 -10.35 -0.81 10.29
N PRO A 102 -9.94 0.15 11.13
CA PRO A 102 -10.03 1.57 10.81
C PRO A 102 -9.22 1.91 9.55
N ASN A 103 -9.59 3.00 8.88
CA ASN A 103 -8.91 3.51 7.68
C ASN A 103 -8.77 2.49 6.54
N ASN A 104 -9.72 1.56 6.41
CA ASN A 104 -9.67 0.45 5.45
C ASN A 104 -8.42 -0.43 5.62
N GLY A 105 -7.94 -0.58 6.86
CA GLY A 105 -6.87 -1.50 7.20
C GLY A 105 -7.27 -2.95 7.00
N VAL A 106 -6.28 -3.84 7.09
CA VAL A 106 -6.48 -5.29 7.06
C VAL A 106 -6.19 -5.88 8.44
N TRP A 107 -6.92 -6.95 8.77
CA TRP A 107 -6.69 -7.72 9.99
C TRP A 107 -5.75 -8.88 9.69
N SER A 108 -4.50 -8.79 10.13
CA SER A 108 -3.54 -9.90 10.09
C SER A 108 -2.57 -9.84 11.25
N ASP A 109 -1.96 -10.99 11.58
CA ASP A 109 -1.02 -11.13 12.70
C ASP A 109 -1.56 -10.62 14.05
N GLY A 110 -2.88 -10.74 14.23
CA GLY A 110 -3.59 -10.35 15.45
C GLY A 110 -3.73 -8.84 15.64
N SER A 111 -3.63 -8.04 14.59
CA SER A 111 -3.78 -6.58 14.67
C SER A 111 -4.30 -5.97 13.37
N CYS A 112 -4.93 -4.80 13.48
CA CYS A 112 -5.22 -3.96 12.33
C CYS A 112 -3.96 -3.23 11.87
N HIS A 113 -3.68 -3.29 10.58
CA HIS A 113 -2.60 -2.53 9.96
C HIS A 113 -2.90 -2.20 8.50
N GLN A 114 -2.05 -1.39 7.89
CA GLN A 114 -2.18 -1.06 6.47
C GLN A 114 -2.05 -2.32 5.60
N ASP A 115 -2.82 -2.38 4.51
CA ASP A 115 -2.64 -3.39 3.48
C ASP A 115 -1.27 -3.24 2.79
N CYS A 116 -0.47 -4.30 2.81
CA CYS A 116 0.83 -4.36 2.15
C CYS A 116 0.77 -4.98 0.74
N GLY A 117 -0.43 -5.30 0.25
CA GLY A 117 -0.63 -5.97 -1.02
C GLY A 117 -0.09 -7.40 -1.03
N LYS A 118 0.24 -7.90 -2.22
CA LYS A 118 0.67 -9.30 -2.42
C LYS A 118 2.19 -9.52 -2.30
N ILE A 119 2.98 -8.45 -2.37
CA ILE A 119 4.44 -8.55 -2.51
C ILE A 119 5.16 -8.14 -1.23
N ALA A 120 4.68 -7.13 -0.52
CA ALA A 120 5.23 -6.71 0.76
C ALA A 120 4.54 -7.45 1.91
N SER A 121 5.23 -7.54 3.05
CA SER A 121 4.69 -8.14 4.26
C SER A 121 4.69 -7.12 5.40
N TRP A 122 3.66 -7.15 6.23
CA TRP A 122 3.61 -6.31 7.41
C TRP A 122 4.65 -6.76 8.44
N TYR A 123 5.45 -5.82 8.94
CA TYR A 123 6.43 -6.11 9.98
C TYR A 123 6.06 -5.39 11.28
N LYS A 124 5.53 -6.16 12.23
CA LYS A 124 4.97 -5.66 13.50
C LYS A 124 5.92 -4.78 14.32
N LYS A 125 7.23 -5.05 14.28
CA LYS A 125 8.23 -4.28 15.05
C LYS A 125 8.45 -2.87 14.50
N SER A 126 8.46 -2.70 13.18
CA SER A 126 8.61 -1.40 12.54
C SER A 126 7.28 -0.73 12.21
N GLN A 127 6.16 -1.45 12.39
CA GLN A 127 4.82 -1.04 11.98
C GLN A 127 4.80 -0.54 10.53
N SER A 128 5.41 -1.31 9.63
CA SER A 128 5.53 -0.94 8.23
C SER A 128 5.50 -2.14 7.30
N CYS A 129 5.12 -1.89 6.05
CA CYS A 129 5.22 -2.87 4.97
C CYS A 129 6.68 -2.99 4.50
N VAL A 130 7.22 -4.21 4.56
CA VAL A 130 8.60 -4.52 4.19
C VAL A 130 8.62 -5.29 2.88
N CYS A 131 9.42 -4.81 1.95
CA CYS A 131 9.64 -5.47 0.68
C CYS A 131 10.65 -6.62 0.82
N PRO A 132 10.41 -7.77 0.17
CA PRO A 132 11.26 -8.96 0.34
C PRO A 132 12.63 -8.80 -0.31
N LYS A 133 12.71 -7.97 -1.37
CA LYS A 133 13.93 -7.75 -2.14
C LYS A 133 14.75 -6.61 -1.54
N LYS A 134 16.06 -6.84 -1.41
CA LYS A 134 17.00 -5.91 -0.79
C LYS A 134 16.99 -4.55 -1.49
N GLY A 135 16.80 -3.49 -0.72
CA GLY A 135 16.82 -2.10 -1.18
C GLY A 135 15.54 -1.63 -1.87
N GLN A 136 14.54 -2.50 -2.03
CA GLN A 136 13.22 -2.05 -2.48
C GLN A 136 12.47 -1.35 -1.34
N VAL A 137 11.65 -0.37 -1.71
CA VAL A 137 10.78 0.38 -0.82
C VAL A 137 9.32 0.12 -1.19
N PHE A 138 8.47 0.08 -0.18
CA PHE A 138 7.04 -0.11 -0.37
C PHE A 138 6.37 1.21 -0.80
N ASN A 139 5.51 1.13 -1.81
CA ASN A 139 4.70 2.25 -2.28
C ASN A 139 3.23 2.00 -1.91
N LYS A 140 2.70 2.84 -1.01
CA LYS A 140 1.32 2.76 -0.53
C LYS A 140 0.24 2.98 -1.59
N ASN A 141 0.55 3.71 -2.67
CA ASN A 141 -0.42 4.03 -3.71
C ASN A 141 -0.59 2.87 -4.69
N THR A 142 0.48 2.13 -4.96
CA THR A 142 0.47 0.97 -5.87
C THR A 142 0.40 -0.37 -5.15
N LEU A 143 0.50 -0.36 -3.80
CA LEU A 143 0.63 -1.54 -2.95
C LEU A 143 1.73 -2.49 -3.42
N GLY A 144 2.82 -1.89 -3.93
CA GLY A 144 3.91 -2.59 -4.61
C GLY A 144 5.27 -2.26 -4.03
N CYS A 145 6.26 -3.04 -4.44
CA CYS A 145 7.66 -2.85 -4.08
C CYS A 145 8.45 -2.40 -5.31
N GLY A 146 9.21 -1.31 -5.16
CA GLY A 146 10.02 -0.74 -6.23
C GLY A 146 11.37 -0.27 -5.72
N CYS A 147 12.30 0.00 -6.63
CA CYS A 147 13.51 0.71 -6.25
C CYS A 147 13.17 2.18 -5.94
N PRO A 148 13.88 2.80 -4.98
CA PRO A 148 13.69 4.21 -4.69
C PRO A 148 14.09 5.06 -5.90
N SER A 149 13.66 6.32 -5.92
CA SER A 149 13.98 7.26 -7.01
C SER A 149 15.47 7.31 -7.32
N GLY A 150 15.82 7.32 -8.62
CA GLY A 150 17.21 7.30 -9.09
C GLY A 150 17.89 5.93 -8.97
N LYS A 151 17.14 4.85 -8.71
CA LYS A 151 17.67 3.49 -8.67
C LYS A 151 16.87 2.52 -9.54
N VAL A 152 17.58 1.53 -10.06
CA VAL A 152 17.04 0.45 -10.88
C VAL A 152 17.36 -0.92 -10.30
N TRP A 153 16.56 -1.92 -10.66
CA TRP A 153 16.75 -3.28 -10.19
C TRP A 153 17.82 -4.00 -11.01
N SER A 154 18.95 -4.34 -10.39
CA SER A 154 20.05 -5.09 -11.01
C SER A 154 19.79 -6.59 -11.22
N GLY A 155 18.64 -7.11 -10.78
CA GLY A 155 18.41 -8.55 -10.63
C GLY A 155 18.62 -9.05 -9.19
N LYS A 156 19.47 -8.37 -8.41
CA LYS A 156 19.83 -8.77 -7.03
C LYS A 156 19.50 -7.70 -5.97
N GLU A 157 19.76 -6.44 -6.27
CA GLU A 157 19.45 -5.29 -5.42
C GLU A 157 19.19 -4.02 -6.23
N CYS A 158 18.63 -3.00 -5.57
CA CYS A 158 18.49 -1.68 -6.17
C CYS A 158 19.85 -0.95 -6.23
N ILE A 159 20.32 -0.66 -7.43
CA ILE A 159 21.57 0.05 -7.72
C ILE A 159 21.24 1.43 -8.29
N THR A 160 22.19 2.36 -8.25
CA THR A 160 22.03 3.68 -8.89
C THR A 160 21.74 3.51 -10.38
N ASP A 161 20.76 4.26 -10.86
CA ASP A 161 20.47 4.35 -12.28
C ASP A 161 21.56 5.20 -12.95
N CYS A 162 22.32 4.59 -13.86
CA CYS A 162 23.40 5.24 -14.58
C CYS A 162 22.98 5.67 -16.00
N GLY A 163 21.72 5.47 -16.37
CA GLY A 163 21.22 5.71 -17.73
C GLY A 163 21.74 4.68 -18.75
N ASP A 164 21.60 5.00 -20.03
CA ASP A 164 21.81 4.05 -21.14
C ASP A 164 23.28 3.87 -21.57
N TYR A 165 24.18 4.73 -21.09
CA TYR A 165 25.58 4.82 -21.58
C TYR A 165 26.63 4.48 -20.53
N ALA A 166 26.19 4.15 -19.32
CA ALA A 166 27.05 3.84 -18.21
C ALA A 166 26.49 2.69 -17.36
N SER A 167 27.40 1.99 -16.72
CA SER A 167 27.10 0.87 -15.85
C SER A 167 27.55 1.17 -14.43
N TRP A 168 26.74 0.77 -13.44
CA TRP A 168 27.11 0.89 -12.04
C TRP A 168 28.28 -0.04 -11.68
N ASN A 169 29.37 0.51 -11.14
CA ASN A 169 30.48 -0.27 -10.64
C ASN A 169 30.42 -0.37 -9.11
N ALA A 170 30.16 -1.59 -8.61
CA ALA A 170 30.04 -1.84 -7.17
C ALA A 170 31.35 -1.67 -6.38
N LYS A 171 32.52 -1.77 -7.02
CA LYS A 171 33.82 -1.60 -6.34
C LYS A 171 34.15 -0.13 -6.12
N SER A 172 33.94 0.71 -7.14
CA SER A 172 34.18 2.16 -7.02
C SER A 172 32.98 2.93 -6.50
N GLN A 173 31.80 2.30 -6.42
CA GLN A 173 30.53 2.94 -6.05
C GLN A 173 30.21 4.14 -6.94
N THR A 174 30.49 4.02 -8.24
CA THR A 174 30.26 5.07 -9.23
C THR A 174 29.75 4.48 -10.53
N CYS A 175 29.04 5.30 -11.30
CA CYS A 175 28.71 4.98 -12.69
C CYS A 175 29.97 5.12 -13.56
N ILE A 176 30.21 4.14 -14.43
CA ILE A 176 31.33 4.13 -15.35
C ILE A 176 30.79 4.02 -16.77
N CYS A 177 31.21 4.94 -17.63
CA CYS A 177 30.87 4.91 -19.04
C CYS A 177 31.31 3.62 -19.71
N ASP A 178 30.43 3.03 -20.51
CA ASP A 178 30.70 1.76 -21.20
C ASP A 178 31.82 1.93 -22.24
N LYS A 179 31.91 3.14 -22.82
CA LYS A 179 32.94 3.55 -23.77
C LYS A 179 34.19 4.02 -23.02
N LYS A 180 35.30 3.31 -23.25
CA LYS A 180 36.60 3.61 -22.64
C LYS A 180 37.06 5.05 -22.92
N GLY A 181 37.53 5.72 -21.87
CA GLY A 181 38.09 7.06 -21.94
C GLY A 181 37.07 8.19 -21.85
N GLN A 182 35.77 7.88 -21.80
CA GLN A 182 34.74 8.85 -21.44
C GLN A 182 34.65 9.01 -19.92
N VAL A 183 34.15 10.16 -19.49
CA VAL A 183 33.88 10.54 -18.11
C VAL A 183 32.36 10.64 -17.95
N PHE A 184 31.86 10.07 -16.85
CA PHE A 184 30.45 10.12 -16.51
C PHE A 184 30.11 11.47 -15.88
N ASN A 185 29.02 12.08 -16.33
CA ASN A 185 28.42 13.25 -15.73
C ASN A 185 27.14 12.83 -14.98
N GLU A 186 27.12 13.01 -13.67
CA GLU A 186 26.00 12.64 -12.80
C GLU A 186 24.76 13.51 -13.00
N GLU A 187 24.91 14.78 -13.40
CA GLU A 187 23.79 15.72 -13.54
C GLU A 187 22.83 15.29 -14.65
N ASP A 188 23.39 14.86 -15.79
CA ASP A 188 22.62 14.48 -16.98
C ASP A 188 22.65 12.97 -17.26
N SER A 189 23.28 12.18 -16.37
CA SER A 189 23.52 10.74 -16.56
C SER A 189 24.11 10.42 -17.94
N SER A 190 25.13 11.19 -18.33
CA SER A 190 25.70 11.15 -19.67
C SER A 190 27.20 10.85 -19.65
N CYS A 191 27.72 10.44 -20.81
CA CYS A 191 29.12 10.08 -20.98
C CYS A 191 29.76 10.93 -22.07
N ALA A 192 30.75 11.72 -21.69
CA ALA A 192 31.45 12.64 -22.59
C ALA A 192 32.96 12.38 -22.56
N CYS A 193 33.65 12.80 -23.62
CA CYS A 193 35.11 12.85 -23.55
C CYS A 193 35.57 13.93 -22.56
N PRO A 194 36.73 13.74 -21.89
CA PRO A 194 37.33 14.77 -21.05
C PRO A 194 37.53 16.07 -21.82
N ASP A 195 37.63 17.19 -21.09
CA ASP A 195 37.83 18.51 -21.67
C ASP A 195 38.95 18.54 -22.71
N GLY A 196 38.65 19.18 -23.85
CA GLY A 196 39.58 19.27 -24.98
C GLY A 196 39.69 18.00 -25.83
N LYS A 197 38.82 17.00 -25.63
CA LYS A 197 38.75 15.80 -26.46
C LYS A 197 37.36 15.61 -27.08
N VAL A 198 37.34 14.93 -28.22
CA VAL A 198 36.12 14.55 -28.95
C VAL A 198 36.10 13.04 -29.19
N TRP A 199 34.91 12.47 -29.28
CA TRP A 199 34.74 11.05 -29.57
C TRP A 199 34.95 10.79 -31.07
N SER A 200 36.05 10.11 -31.42
CA SER A 200 36.37 9.78 -32.80
C SER A 200 37.05 8.41 -32.89
N LYS A 201 36.70 7.62 -33.91
CA LYS A 201 37.25 6.26 -34.11
C LYS A 201 37.19 5.39 -32.85
N ASN A 202 36.06 5.45 -32.14
CA ASN A 202 35.77 4.66 -30.94
C ASN A 202 36.67 4.96 -29.72
N GLN A 203 37.24 6.18 -29.66
CA GLN A 203 38.04 6.65 -28.52
C GLN A 203 37.98 8.18 -28.39
N CYS A 204 38.34 8.70 -27.22
CA CYS A 204 38.49 10.13 -27.02
C CYS A 204 39.84 10.62 -27.56
N VAL A 205 39.82 11.44 -28.61
CA VAL A 205 41.00 12.04 -29.24
C VAL A 205 41.04 13.55 -28.98
N VAL A 206 42.21 14.16 -29.06
CA VAL A 206 42.35 15.62 -28.90
C VAL A 206 41.53 16.34 -29.96
N ASP A 207 40.76 17.33 -29.53
CA ASP A 207 39.96 18.18 -30.40
C ASP A 207 40.84 19.22 -31.12
N CYS A 208 41.19 18.90 -32.36
CA CYS A 208 41.90 19.81 -33.27
C CYS A 208 40.95 20.47 -34.30
N GLY A 209 39.63 20.33 -34.15
CA GLY A 209 38.67 20.75 -35.17
C GLY A 209 38.90 20.08 -36.54
N ASN A 210 38.31 20.66 -37.58
CA ASN A 210 38.35 20.07 -38.94
C ASN A 210 39.55 20.52 -39.79
N ALA A 211 40.21 21.62 -39.42
CA ALA A 211 41.29 22.24 -40.19
C ALA A 211 42.70 21.84 -39.69
N ALA A 212 42.78 21.05 -38.62
CA ALA A 212 44.02 20.57 -38.05
C ALA A 212 43.92 19.11 -37.64
N SER A 213 45.08 18.47 -37.53
CA SER A 213 45.24 17.10 -37.05
C SER A 213 46.19 17.08 -35.86
N TYR A 214 45.96 16.20 -34.91
CA TYR A 214 46.87 16.02 -33.78
C TYR A 214 48.16 15.34 -34.23
N ASP A 215 49.31 15.98 -33.99
CA ASP A 215 50.63 15.39 -34.20
C ASP A 215 51.15 14.83 -32.89
N SER A 216 51.35 13.51 -32.85
CA SER A 216 51.81 12.79 -31.66
C SER A 216 53.27 13.08 -31.29
N ARG A 217 54.11 13.52 -32.25
CA ARG A 217 55.53 13.82 -31.99
C ARG A 217 55.67 15.15 -31.27
N THR A 218 54.95 16.16 -31.72
CA THR A 218 54.96 17.51 -31.15
C THR A 218 53.95 17.67 -30.01
N ARG A 219 53.00 16.73 -29.87
CA ARG A 219 51.87 16.76 -28.93
C ARG A 219 50.97 17.99 -29.12
N LEU A 220 50.95 18.55 -30.32
CA LEU A 220 50.19 19.73 -30.68
C LEU A 220 49.27 19.43 -31.88
N CYS A 221 48.17 20.18 -31.98
CA CYS A 221 47.42 20.21 -33.22
C CYS A 221 48.20 20.99 -34.28
N VAL A 222 48.33 20.42 -35.47
CA VAL A 222 48.98 21.03 -36.62
C VAL A 222 47.99 21.19 -37.75
N CYS A 223 47.99 22.36 -38.39
CA CYS A 223 47.08 22.67 -39.48
C CYS A 223 47.30 21.73 -40.66
N THR A 224 46.21 21.26 -41.27
CA THR A 224 46.27 20.45 -42.49
C THR A 224 46.94 21.23 -43.62
N ASN A 225 46.74 22.55 -43.64
CA ASN A 225 47.52 23.47 -44.47
C ASN A 225 48.82 23.87 -43.74
N SER A 226 49.95 23.41 -44.27
CA SER A 226 51.28 23.67 -43.71
C SER A 226 51.73 25.14 -43.74
N GLN A 227 51.03 26.02 -44.49
CA GLN A 227 51.29 27.46 -44.47
C GLN A 227 50.62 28.21 -43.31
N MET A 228 49.72 27.53 -42.57
CA MET A 228 48.96 28.09 -41.47
C MET A 228 49.56 27.65 -40.12
N VAL A 229 49.35 28.47 -39.10
CA VAL A 229 49.77 28.20 -37.73
C VAL A 229 48.53 27.91 -36.91
N TRP A 230 48.60 26.87 -36.07
CA TRP A 230 47.56 26.54 -35.11
C TRP A 230 47.70 27.42 -33.86
N SER A 231 46.67 28.20 -33.56
CA SER A 231 46.59 29.01 -32.33
C SER A 231 45.14 29.22 -31.91
N ASN A 232 44.84 29.20 -30.61
CA ASN A 232 43.49 29.39 -30.06
C ASN A 232 42.41 28.52 -30.73
N LYS A 233 42.71 27.24 -30.96
CA LYS A 233 41.83 26.27 -31.66
C LYS A 233 41.50 26.62 -33.12
N VAL A 234 42.27 27.50 -33.76
CA VAL A 234 42.04 27.94 -35.13
C VAL A 234 43.34 27.90 -35.93
N CYS A 235 43.26 27.44 -37.18
CA CYS A 235 44.32 27.63 -38.15
C CYS A 235 44.25 29.04 -38.72
N SER A 236 45.30 29.83 -38.55
CA SER A 236 45.39 31.17 -39.12
C SER A 236 46.70 31.39 -39.88
N CYS A 237 46.71 32.32 -40.83
CA CYS A 237 47.94 32.70 -41.51
C CYS A 237 48.89 33.39 -40.51
N PRO A 238 50.20 33.13 -40.58
CA PRO A 238 51.17 33.79 -39.73
C PRO A 238 51.18 35.31 -39.96
N THR A 239 51.67 36.07 -38.97
CA THR A 239 51.66 37.53 -38.96
C THR A 239 52.16 38.13 -40.28
N GLY A 240 51.39 39.09 -40.82
CA GLY A 240 51.69 39.78 -42.09
C GLY A 240 51.26 39.02 -43.35
N LYS A 241 50.47 37.96 -43.23
CA LYS A 241 49.84 37.24 -44.36
C LYS A 241 48.33 37.14 -44.20
N LYS A 242 47.60 37.14 -45.31
CA LYS A 242 46.15 36.88 -45.39
C LYS A 242 45.90 35.60 -46.19
N LEU A 243 44.80 34.93 -45.88
CA LEU A 243 44.35 33.76 -46.62
C LEU A 243 43.78 34.22 -47.98
N SER A 244 44.34 33.71 -49.07
CA SER A 244 43.83 33.89 -50.43
C SER A 244 43.72 32.51 -51.08
N GLY A 245 42.48 32.04 -51.25
CA GLY A 245 42.22 30.62 -51.56
C GLY A 245 42.77 29.71 -50.47
N ASN A 246 43.59 28.72 -50.86
CA ASN A 246 44.26 27.81 -49.93
C ASN A 246 45.67 28.27 -49.50
N ASN A 247 46.10 29.49 -49.86
CA ASN A 247 47.47 29.95 -49.57
C ASN A 247 47.50 31.20 -48.69
N CYS A 248 48.51 31.30 -47.84
CA CYS A 248 48.80 32.50 -47.06
C CYS A 248 49.71 33.43 -47.88
N VAL A 249 49.16 34.53 -48.38
CA VAL A 249 49.86 35.53 -49.20
C VAL A 249 50.21 36.76 -48.36
N ARG A 250 51.35 37.40 -48.65
CA ARG A 250 51.73 38.66 -47.99
C ARG A 250 50.69 39.73 -48.27
N THR A 251 50.25 40.42 -47.22
CA THR A 251 49.53 41.69 -47.39
C THR A 251 50.48 42.71 -47.99
N ARG A 252 50.29 43.04 -49.27
CA ARG A 252 50.85 44.28 -49.83
C ARG A 252 49.94 45.42 -49.36
N TYR A 253 50.50 46.29 -48.53
CA TYR A 253 49.97 47.64 -48.35
C TYR A 253 50.44 48.49 -49.53
#